data_AF-A0A4Q0P3L7-F1
#
_entry.id   AF-A0A4Q0P3L7-F1
#
_cell.length_a   1.000
_cell.length_b   1.000
_cell.length_c   1.000
_cell.angle_alpha   90.00
_cell.angle_beta   90.00
_cell.angle_gamma   90.00
#
_symmetry.space_group_name_H-M   'P 1'
#
loop_
_entity.id
_entity.type
_entity.pdbx_description
1 polymer ?
#
loop_
_entity_poly.entity_id
_entity_poly.type
_entity_poly.pdbx_seq_one_letter_code
_entity_poly.pdbx_strand_id
1 'polypeptide(L)'
;MEKLQEHYPKVEITQEEDKIHIQNLWGDDSFFLRFDEETDLNFLNEYFFPPELMAMYSLENNKMEVFAFPVSPESDLIKRKFDFNFRGETFVCKWAEPSDEFIKIASAFREQKEESRTAYRNLRQFRDYYRIDELPKFLSKYFEDKKPFNFVVEGNLSKIQVDIIEFSRTLNFYMSYFDRETPAIQILSSPYDRETFNLPCYSLFDTFPSSINATDIDSILLDIISVANNNSDPRLRFIFYYQILEYASYYFLKSDIKDKLNYILRDLMFLSNQKITLKA
;
A
#
# COMPACT_ATOMS: atom_id res chain seq x y z
N MET A 1 8.83 -16.39 -20.28
CA MET A 1 9.71 -15.34 -19.70
C MET A 1 9.42 -13.96 -20.28
N GLU A 2 9.38 -13.76 -21.61
CA GLU A 2 9.00 -12.46 -22.19
C GLU A 2 7.65 -11.92 -21.66
N LYS A 3 6.64 -12.79 -21.55
CA LYS A 3 5.33 -12.46 -20.94
C LYS A 3 5.39 -12.00 -19.49
N LEU A 4 6.35 -12.48 -18.70
CA LEU A 4 6.53 -12.06 -17.31
C LEU A 4 7.05 -10.61 -17.27
N GLN A 5 8.02 -10.27 -18.11
CA GLN A 5 8.57 -8.92 -18.20
C GLN A 5 7.58 -7.93 -18.83
N GLU A 6 6.66 -8.39 -19.69
CA GLU A 6 5.53 -7.56 -20.17
C GLU A 6 4.59 -7.14 -19.02
N HIS A 7 4.25 -8.07 -18.11
CA HIS A 7 3.41 -7.76 -16.95
C HIS A 7 4.18 -7.03 -15.84
N TYR A 8 5.48 -7.28 -15.71
CA TYR A 8 6.36 -6.72 -14.69
C TYR A 8 7.58 -6.05 -15.34
N PRO A 9 7.46 -4.82 -15.86
CA PRO A 9 8.51 -4.17 -16.64
C PRO A 9 9.79 -3.88 -15.84
N LYS A 10 9.72 -3.91 -14.50
CA LYS A 10 10.86 -3.72 -13.62
C LYS A 10 11.52 -5.02 -13.17
N VAL A 11 11.04 -6.18 -13.63
CA VAL A 11 11.63 -7.49 -13.30
C VAL A 11 12.90 -7.70 -14.10
N GLU A 12 13.98 -7.97 -13.37
CA GLU A 12 15.28 -8.27 -13.94
C GLU A 12 15.56 -9.76 -13.80
N ILE A 13 15.89 -10.40 -14.92
CA ILE A 13 16.26 -11.81 -14.98
C ILE A 13 17.71 -11.87 -15.42
N THR A 14 18.57 -12.39 -14.57
CA THR A 14 20.01 -12.57 -14.86
C THR A 14 20.38 -14.04 -14.75
N GLN A 15 21.28 -14.47 -15.63
CA GLN A 15 21.88 -15.81 -15.59
C GLN A 15 23.32 -15.67 -15.10
N GLU A 16 23.67 -16.45 -14.08
CA GLU A 16 25.00 -16.48 -13.50
C GLU A 16 25.40 -17.93 -13.26
N GLU A 17 26.43 -18.40 -13.98
CA GLU A 17 26.83 -19.81 -14.01
C GLU A 17 25.64 -20.72 -14.29
N ASP A 18 25.35 -21.69 -13.41
CA ASP A 18 24.25 -22.66 -13.51
C ASP A 18 23.00 -22.20 -12.72
N LYS A 19 22.82 -20.88 -12.54
CA LYS A 19 21.72 -20.29 -11.76
C LYS A 19 20.99 -19.19 -12.53
N ILE A 20 19.68 -19.10 -12.27
CA ILE A 20 18.80 -18.04 -12.76
C ILE A 20 18.37 -17.19 -11.57
N HIS A 21 18.65 -15.89 -11.64
CA HIS A 21 18.25 -14.91 -10.64
C HIS A 21 17.09 -14.05 -11.17
N ILE A 22 16.01 -13.96 -10.40
CA ILE A 22 14.87 -13.10 -10.69
C ILE A 22 14.76 -12.06 -9.58
N GLN A 23 14.89 -10.79 -9.95
CA GLN A 23 14.81 -9.65 -9.03
C GLN A 23 13.52 -8.88 -9.26
N ASN A 24 13.05 -8.20 -8.21
CA ASN A 24 11.96 -7.22 -8.30
C ASN A 24 10.59 -7.77 -8.73
N LEU A 25 10.33 -9.07 -8.51
CA LEU A 25 9.09 -9.77 -8.93
C LEU A 25 7.81 -9.16 -8.35
N TRP A 26 7.87 -8.63 -7.13
CA TRP A 26 6.77 -7.88 -6.50
C TRP A 26 7.05 -6.38 -6.38
N GLY A 27 7.93 -5.82 -7.22
CA GLY A 27 8.38 -4.44 -7.04
C GLY A 27 9.21 -4.23 -5.76
N ASP A 28 9.86 -5.29 -5.27
CA ASP A 28 10.73 -5.27 -4.09
C ASP A 28 12.14 -5.74 -4.47
N ASP A 29 13.13 -4.87 -4.26
CA ASP A 29 14.53 -5.08 -4.60
C ASP A 29 15.39 -5.48 -3.39
N SER A 30 14.76 -5.75 -2.24
CA SER A 30 15.45 -6.22 -1.03
C SER A 30 15.75 -7.71 -1.06
N PHE A 31 15.16 -8.46 -2.00
CA PHE A 31 15.36 -9.89 -2.18
C PHE A 31 15.30 -10.29 -3.65
N PHE A 32 15.78 -11.49 -3.92
CA PHE A 32 15.70 -12.11 -5.24
C PHE A 32 15.34 -13.59 -5.11
N LEU A 33 14.88 -14.18 -6.21
CA LEU A 33 14.67 -15.61 -6.32
C LEU A 33 15.83 -16.22 -7.10
N ARG A 34 16.47 -17.25 -6.55
CA ARG A 34 17.55 -18.01 -7.17
C ARG A 34 17.09 -19.43 -7.47
N PHE A 35 16.98 -19.73 -8.75
CA PHE A 35 16.63 -21.05 -9.27
C PHE A 35 17.86 -21.71 -9.91
N ASP A 36 17.82 -23.04 -10.02
CA ASP A 36 18.79 -23.79 -10.82
C ASP A 36 18.46 -23.60 -12.31
N GLU A 37 19.47 -23.59 -13.19
CA GLU A 37 19.28 -23.36 -14.63
C GLU A 37 18.30 -24.35 -15.28
N GLU A 38 18.28 -25.60 -14.81
CA GLU A 38 17.38 -26.65 -15.29
C GLU A 38 15.92 -26.47 -14.83
N THR A 39 15.64 -25.53 -13.93
CA THR A 39 14.29 -25.32 -13.39
C THR A 39 13.39 -24.74 -14.48
N ASP A 40 12.27 -25.40 -14.77
CA ASP A 40 11.25 -24.80 -15.63
C ASP A 40 10.55 -23.63 -14.94
N LEU A 41 10.77 -22.42 -15.46
CA LEU A 41 10.22 -21.16 -14.96
C LEU A 41 8.97 -20.71 -15.72
N ASN A 42 8.42 -21.54 -16.61
CA ASN A 42 7.23 -21.19 -17.39
C ASN A 42 6.00 -20.94 -16.50
N PHE A 43 5.91 -21.62 -15.36
CA PHE A 43 4.82 -21.43 -14.40
C PHE A 43 4.68 -19.97 -13.95
N LEU A 44 5.77 -19.19 -13.87
CA LEU A 44 5.70 -17.78 -13.45
C LEU A 44 4.82 -16.93 -14.37
N ASN A 45 4.65 -17.31 -15.64
CA ASN A 45 3.79 -16.57 -16.58
C ASN A 45 2.30 -16.80 -16.32
N GLU A 46 1.94 -17.79 -15.52
CA GLU A 46 0.57 -18.13 -15.13
C GLU A 46 0.14 -17.45 -13.83
N TYR A 47 1.05 -16.68 -13.21
CA TYR A 47 0.80 -16.00 -11.95
C TYR A 47 0.88 -14.48 -12.06
N PHE A 48 0.02 -13.83 -11.27
CA PHE A 48 0.09 -12.42 -10.97
C PHE A 48 0.58 -12.22 -9.52
N PHE A 49 1.59 -11.39 -9.37
CA PHE A 49 2.28 -11.00 -8.14
C PHE A 49 1.88 -9.56 -7.74
N PRO A 50 0.81 -9.37 -6.95
CA PRO A 50 0.36 -8.04 -6.53
C PRO A 50 1.42 -7.34 -5.67
N PRO A 51 1.98 -6.19 -6.07
CA PRO A 51 3.00 -5.50 -5.27
C PRO A 51 2.44 -5.03 -3.92
N GLU A 52 1.14 -4.76 -3.82
CA GLU A 52 0.47 -4.28 -2.61
C GLU A 52 0.19 -5.39 -1.60
N LEU A 53 0.35 -6.67 -1.94
CA LEU A 53 0.00 -7.80 -1.07
C LEU A 53 1.12 -8.82 -0.96
N MET A 54 1.23 -9.47 0.19
CA MET A 54 2.04 -10.68 0.35
C MET A 54 1.30 -11.88 -0.24
N ALA A 55 1.16 -11.93 -1.57
CA ALA A 55 0.36 -12.95 -2.22
C ALA A 55 0.86 -13.28 -3.63
N MET A 56 0.40 -14.42 -4.15
CA MET A 56 0.43 -14.76 -5.57
C MET A 56 -0.97 -15.19 -6.03
N TYR A 57 -1.32 -14.83 -7.25
CA TYR A 57 -2.60 -15.11 -7.88
C TYR A 57 -2.35 -16.04 -9.07
N SER A 58 -3.02 -17.20 -9.14
CA SER A 58 -3.04 -18.05 -10.33
C SER A 58 -4.08 -17.57 -11.34
N LEU A 59 -3.62 -17.15 -12.53
CA LEU A 59 -4.45 -16.63 -13.63
C LEU A 59 -5.42 -17.68 -14.19
N GLU A 60 -5.00 -18.94 -14.20
CA GLU A 60 -5.82 -20.04 -14.73
C GLU A 60 -6.83 -20.56 -13.70
N ASN A 61 -6.38 -20.76 -12.46
CA ASN A 61 -7.19 -21.44 -11.44
C ASN A 61 -8.06 -20.48 -10.61
N ASN A 62 -7.98 -19.18 -10.88
CA ASN A 62 -8.62 -18.11 -10.10
C ASN A 62 -8.48 -18.32 -8.59
N LYS A 63 -7.24 -18.57 -8.18
CA LYS A 63 -6.85 -18.85 -6.80
C LYS A 63 -5.79 -17.84 -6.37
N MET A 64 -6.01 -17.19 -5.24
CA MET A 64 -5.03 -16.31 -4.60
C MET A 64 -4.50 -17.00 -3.35
N GLU A 65 -3.18 -17.09 -3.24
CA GLU A 65 -2.49 -17.58 -2.05
C GLU A 65 -1.85 -16.39 -1.34
N VAL A 66 -2.40 -16.04 -0.18
CA VAL A 66 -1.82 -15.06 0.73
C VAL A 66 -0.83 -15.76 1.65
N PHE A 67 0.38 -15.22 1.68
CA PHE A 67 1.53 -15.82 2.36
C PHE A 67 1.38 -15.64 3.87
N ALA A 68 1.21 -16.76 4.55
CA ALA A 68 1.06 -16.78 5.99
C ALA A 68 2.35 -17.29 6.65
N PHE A 69 2.31 -18.45 7.31
CA PHE A 69 3.43 -18.97 8.10
C PHE A 69 3.25 -20.45 8.43
N PRO A 70 4.35 -21.17 8.75
CA PRO A 70 4.26 -22.49 9.34
C PRO A 70 3.59 -22.48 10.73
N VAL A 71 2.59 -23.33 10.92
CA VAL A 71 1.81 -23.45 12.17
C VAL A 71 1.53 -24.92 12.49
N SER A 72 1.22 -25.23 13.75
CA SER A 72 0.85 -26.58 14.15
C SER A 72 -0.38 -27.07 13.38
N PRO A 73 -0.36 -28.31 12.84
CA PRO A 73 -1.54 -28.93 12.22
C PRO A 73 -2.74 -29.11 13.16
N GLU A 74 -2.55 -29.00 14.47
CA GLU A 74 -3.63 -29.12 15.44
C GLU A 74 -4.37 -27.78 15.68
N SER A 75 -3.81 -26.67 15.19
CA SER A 75 -4.34 -25.33 15.35
C SER A 75 -5.76 -25.20 14.80
N ASP A 76 -6.65 -24.57 15.56
CA ASP A 76 -8.01 -24.29 15.09
C ASP A 76 -8.04 -23.29 13.93
N LEU A 77 -6.96 -22.49 13.77
CA LEU A 77 -6.80 -21.57 12.65
C LEU A 77 -6.92 -22.30 11.31
N ILE A 78 -6.24 -23.43 11.15
CA ILE A 78 -6.15 -24.12 9.86
C ILE A 78 -7.45 -24.86 9.49
N LYS A 79 -8.35 -25.06 10.46
CA LYS A 79 -9.66 -25.69 10.24
C LYS A 79 -10.67 -24.69 9.66
N ARG A 80 -10.35 -23.39 9.67
CA ARG A 80 -11.27 -22.33 9.23
C ARG A 80 -11.46 -22.37 7.73
N LYS A 81 -12.71 -22.46 7.32
CA LYS A 81 -13.17 -22.35 5.94
C LYS A 81 -14.53 -21.66 5.93
N PHE A 82 -14.70 -20.69 5.05
CA PHE A 82 -15.93 -19.92 4.94
C PHE A 82 -16.11 -19.31 3.55
N ASP A 83 -17.35 -18.96 3.23
CA ASP A 83 -17.69 -18.26 2.00
C ASP A 83 -17.81 -16.76 2.30
N PHE A 84 -17.05 -15.96 1.54
CA PHE A 84 -17.08 -14.52 1.60
C PHE A 84 -17.82 -13.96 0.39
N ASN A 85 -18.98 -13.36 0.63
CA ASN A 85 -19.79 -12.75 -0.42
C ASN A 85 -19.42 -11.28 -0.58
N PHE A 86 -18.86 -10.92 -1.73
CA PHE A 86 -18.41 -9.57 -2.02
C PHE A 86 -18.93 -9.12 -3.39
N ARG A 87 -19.71 -8.03 -3.41
CA ARG A 87 -20.29 -7.44 -4.64
C ARG A 87 -21.04 -8.44 -5.53
N GLY A 88 -21.75 -9.37 -4.91
CA GLY A 88 -22.56 -10.39 -5.63
C GLY A 88 -21.77 -11.60 -6.12
N GLU A 89 -20.46 -11.67 -5.85
CA GLU A 89 -19.63 -12.85 -6.08
C GLU A 89 -19.34 -13.57 -4.76
N THR A 90 -19.23 -14.89 -4.82
CA THR A 90 -18.85 -15.73 -3.68
C THR A 90 -17.41 -16.17 -3.81
N PHE A 91 -16.62 -15.90 -2.78
CA PHE A 91 -15.22 -16.31 -2.68
C PHE A 91 -15.08 -17.32 -1.54
N VAL A 92 -14.50 -18.49 -1.82
CA VAL A 92 -14.21 -19.50 -0.82
C VAL A 92 -12.87 -19.17 -0.17
N CYS A 93 -12.90 -18.88 1.13
CA CYS A 93 -11.73 -18.58 1.94
C CYS A 93 -11.38 -19.76 2.83
N LYS A 94 -10.12 -20.20 2.84
CA LYS A 94 -9.67 -21.33 3.66
C LYS A 94 -8.19 -21.27 3.95
N TRP A 95 -7.76 -21.91 5.02
CA TRP A 95 -6.35 -22.26 5.22
C TRP A 95 -6.05 -23.56 4.46
N ALA A 96 -4.96 -23.58 3.71
CA ALA A 96 -4.55 -24.76 2.95
C ALA A 96 -3.02 -24.86 2.89
N GLU A 97 -2.52 -26.07 2.61
CA GLU A 97 -1.11 -26.26 2.29
C GLU A 97 -0.76 -25.47 1.00
N PRO A 98 0.44 -24.87 0.92
CA PRO A 98 0.85 -24.11 -0.25
C PRO A 98 0.91 -24.94 -1.53
N SER A 99 0.72 -24.29 -2.68
CA SER A 99 0.94 -24.94 -3.99
C SER A 99 2.40 -25.29 -4.25
N ASP A 100 2.63 -26.25 -5.15
CA ASP A 100 3.97 -26.62 -5.60
C ASP A 100 4.72 -25.42 -6.21
N GLU A 101 4.01 -24.53 -6.91
CA GLU A 101 4.58 -23.30 -7.45
C GLU A 101 5.02 -22.33 -6.35
N PHE A 102 4.23 -22.19 -5.28
CA PHE A 102 4.65 -21.42 -4.12
C PHE A 102 5.88 -22.04 -3.44
N ILE A 103 5.92 -23.37 -3.30
CA ILE A 103 7.06 -24.07 -2.69
C ILE A 103 8.35 -23.80 -3.47
N LYS A 104 8.29 -23.83 -4.81
CA LYS A 104 9.42 -23.48 -5.70
C LYS A 104 9.89 -22.04 -5.43
N ILE A 105 8.96 -21.08 -5.40
CA ILE A 105 9.27 -19.67 -5.13
C ILE A 105 9.90 -19.49 -3.74
N ALA A 106 9.28 -20.05 -2.70
CA ALA A 106 9.77 -19.92 -1.33
C ALA A 106 11.16 -20.54 -1.15
N SER A 107 11.42 -21.68 -1.78
CA SER A 107 12.73 -22.34 -1.71
C SER A 107 13.83 -21.55 -2.43
N ALA A 108 13.46 -20.83 -3.50
CA ALA A 108 14.37 -19.98 -4.27
C ALA A 108 14.68 -18.63 -3.60
N PHE A 109 13.90 -18.20 -2.60
CA PHE A 109 14.05 -16.90 -1.94
C PHE A 109 15.45 -16.67 -1.31
N ARG A 110 16.07 -15.53 -1.57
CA ARG A 110 17.34 -15.08 -0.95
C ARG A 110 17.27 -13.59 -0.62
N GLU A 111 17.73 -13.22 0.57
CA GLU A 111 17.88 -11.83 0.98
C GLU A 111 19.01 -11.15 0.17
N GLN A 112 18.78 -9.92 -0.28
CA GLN A 112 19.76 -9.11 -1.01
C GLN A 112 20.20 -7.88 -0.22
N LYS A 113 19.24 -7.25 0.47
CA LYS A 113 19.43 -6.04 1.29
C LYS A 113 18.84 -6.28 2.67
N GLU A 114 18.99 -5.31 3.57
CA GLU A 114 18.26 -5.30 4.84
C GLU A 114 16.74 -5.41 4.64
N GLU A 115 16.06 -5.83 5.69
CA GLU A 115 14.63 -6.09 5.66
C GLU A 115 13.85 -4.85 5.21
N SER A 116 13.14 -4.97 4.10
CA SER A 116 12.34 -3.88 3.57
C SER A 116 11.04 -3.71 4.38
N ARG A 117 10.27 -2.70 4.02
CA ARG A 117 8.92 -2.49 4.58
C ARG A 117 7.94 -3.63 4.28
N THR A 118 8.31 -4.56 3.39
CA THR A 118 7.50 -5.73 3.07
C THR A 118 7.86 -6.94 3.92
N ALA A 119 8.82 -6.85 4.85
CA ALA A 119 9.27 -7.97 5.68
C ALA A 119 9.59 -9.25 4.86
N TYR A 120 10.14 -9.05 3.65
CA TYR A 120 10.38 -10.10 2.65
C TYR A 120 9.15 -10.97 2.32
N ARG A 121 7.95 -10.41 2.48
CA ARG A 121 6.66 -11.06 2.20
C ARG A 121 6.49 -12.42 2.88
N ASN A 122 7.03 -12.58 4.10
CA ASN A 122 7.04 -13.83 4.87
C ASN A 122 7.79 -15.01 4.21
N LEU A 123 8.40 -14.85 3.03
CA LEU A 123 9.04 -15.95 2.29
C LEU A 123 10.22 -16.57 3.06
N ARG A 124 10.89 -15.79 3.91
CA ARG A 124 12.00 -16.25 4.75
C ARG A 124 11.63 -17.47 5.59
N GLN A 125 10.49 -17.44 6.28
CA GLN A 125 10.08 -18.55 7.16
C GLN A 125 9.75 -19.81 6.35
N PHE A 126 9.15 -19.65 5.17
CA PHE A 126 8.86 -20.77 4.28
C PHE A 126 10.13 -21.37 3.69
N ARG A 127 11.09 -20.55 3.26
CA ARG A 127 12.40 -21.02 2.82
C ARG A 127 13.08 -21.84 3.91
N ASP A 128 13.14 -21.29 5.11
CA ASP A 128 13.79 -21.93 6.26
C ASP A 128 13.12 -23.29 6.56
N TYR A 129 11.80 -23.39 6.43
CA TYR A 129 11.08 -24.65 6.54
C TYR A 129 11.44 -25.65 5.41
N TYR A 130 11.44 -25.22 4.14
CA TYR A 130 11.69 -26.13 3.01
C TYR A 130 13.17 -26.51 2.83
N ARG A 131 14.08 -25.76 3.44
CA ARG A 131 15.53 -26.01 3.42
C ARG A 131 16.05 -26.38 4.82
N ILE A 132 15.21 -27.04 5.61
CA ILE A 132 15.50 -27.39 7.00
C ILE A 132 16.78 -28.21 7.18
N ASP A 133 17.13 -29.03 6.19
CA ASP A 133 18.35 -29.86 6.17
C ASP A 133 19.64 -29.03 6.08
N GLU A 134 19.54 -27.79 5.58
CA GLU A 134 20.67 -26.86 5.48
C GLU A 134 20.81 -25.99 6.75
N LEU A 135 19.83 -26.03 7.66
CA LEU A 135 19.80 -25.19 8.85
C LEU A 135 20.53 -25.83 10.05
N PRO A 136 21.09 -25.00 10.94
CA PRO A 136 21.55 -25.44 12.25
C PRO A 136 20.45 -26.19 13.03
N LYS A 137 20.81 -27.26 13.75
CA LYS A 137 19.89 -28.12 14.53
C LYS A 137 18.98 -27.39 15.53
N PHE A 138 19.35 -26.19 15.97
CA PHE A 138 18.50 -25.41 16.87
C PHE A 138 17.30 -24.77 16.14
N LEU A 139 17.46 -24.40 14.86
CA LEU A 139 16.40 -23.85 14.03
C LEU A 139 15.48 -24.95 13.51
N SER A 140 16.03 -26.13 13.17
CA SER A 140 15.21 -27.26 12.74
C SER A 140 14.17 -27.66 13.78
N LYS A 141 14.51 -27.55 15.07
CA LYS A 141 13.61 -27.86 16.18
C LYS A 141 12.35 -26.98 16.21
N TYR A 142 12.43 -25.74 15.70
CA TYR A 142 11.28 -24.82 15.66
C TYR A 142 10.15 -25.29 14.72
N PHE A 143 10.48 -26.15 13.76
CA PHE A 143 9.57 -26.62 12.71
C PHE A 143 9.11 -28.08 12.89
N GLU A 144 9.65 -28.83 13.87
CA GLU A 144 9.36 -30.26 14.07
C GLU A 144 7.86 -30.58 14.20
N ASP A 145 7.08 -29.67 14.78
CA ASP A 145 5.64 -29.81 15.04
C ASP A 145 4.76 -28.92 14.13
N LYS A 146 5.32 -28.34 13.08
CA LYS A 146 4.65 -27.36 12.21
C LYS A 146 4.55 -27.84 10.78
N LYS A 147 3.55 -27.30 10.08
CA LYS A 147 3.41 -27.41 8.63
C LYS A 147 3.16 -26.03 8.02
N PRO A 148 3.61 -25.79 6.78
CA PRO A 148 3.38 -24.54 6.09
C PRO A 148 1.91 -24.46 5.68
N PHE A 149 1.28 -23.32 5.94
CA PHE A 149 -0.05 -23.01 5.46
C PHE A 149 -0.08 -21.62 4.85
N ASN A 150 -0.85 -21.48 3.78
CA ASN A 150 -1.24 -20.21 3.19
C ASN A 150 -2.74 -19.98 3.43
N PHE A 151 -3.15 -18.71 3.43
CA PHE A 151 -4.55 -18.37 3.38
C PHE A 151 -4.98 -18.23 1.92
N VAL A 152 -5.91 -19.09 1.51
CA VAL A 152 -6.34 -19.24 0.13
C VAL A 152 -7.70 -18.58 -0.06
N VAL A 153 -7.82 -17.83 -1.16
CA VAL A 153 -9.08 -17.26 -1.65
C VAL A 153 -9.33 -17.78 -3.06
N GLU A 154 -10.42 -18.52 -3.25
CA GLU A 154 -10.85 -19.10 -4.52
C GLU A 154 -12.16 -18.42 -4.97
N GLY A 155 -12.28 -18.01 -6.23
CA GLY A 155 -13.50 -17.38 -6.74
C GLY A 155 -13.25 -16.62 -8.03
N ASN A 156 -14.14 -15.72 -8.45
CA ASN A 156 -13.91 -14.92 -9.66
C ASN A 156 -12.95 -13.75 -9.37
N LEU A 157 -11.66 -14.04 -9.29
CA LEU A 157 -10.67 -13.07 -8.85
C LEU A 157 -10.43 -11.94 -9.89
N SER A 158 -10.72 -12.17 -11.17
CA SER A 158 -10.64 -11.12 -12.21
C SER A 158 -11.56 -9.92 -11.92
N LYS A 159 -12.68 -10.14 -11.21
CA LYS A 159 -13.62 -9.08 -10.80
C LYS A 159 -13.10 -8.20 -9.66
N ILE A 160 -12.11 -8.67 -8.92
CA ILE A 160 -11.52 -7.95 -7.78
C ILE A 160 -10.09 -7.52 -8.04
N GLN A 161 -9.49 -7.84 -9.19
CA GLN A 161 -8.09 -7.54 -9.48
C GLN A 161 -7.77 -6.05 -9.36
N VAL A 162 -8.63 -5.18 -9.87
CA VAL A 162 -8.48 -3.71 -9.79
C VAL A 162 -8.74 -3.18 -8.38
N ASP A 163 -9.63 -3.85 -7.63
CA ASP A 163 -10.07 -3.42 -6.30
C ASP A 163 -9.51 -4.32 -5.19
N ILE A 164 -8.36 -4.95 -5.42
CA ILE A 164 -7.85 -6.02 -4.55
C ILE A 164 -7.54 -5.52 -3.14
N ILE A 165 -7.18 -4.24 -3.02
CA ILE A 165 -6.95 -3.57 -1.74
C ILE A 165 -8.28 -3.42 -0.98
N GLU A 166 -9.35 -2.97 -1.64
CA GLU A 166 -10.66 -2.81 -1.03
C GLU A 166 -11.23 -4.15 -0.60
N PHE A 167 -11.13 -5.16 -1.47
CA PHE A 167 -11.49 -6.54 -1.16
C PHE A 167 -10.75 -7.03 0.10
N SER A 168 -9.43 -6.88 0.13
CA SER A 168 -8.59 -7.35 1.25
C SER A 168 -8.91 -6.61 2.56
N ARG A 169 -9.16 -5.29 2.52
CA ARG A 169 -9.58 -4.51 3.69
C ARG A 169 -10.93 -4.98 4.22
N THR A 170 -11.89 -5.21 3.32
CA THR A 170 -13.23 -5.66 3.68
C THR A 170 -13.19 -7.05 4.28
N LEU A 171 -12.43 -7.97 3.68
CA LEU A 171 -12.23 -9.32 4.20
C LEU A 171 -11.57 -9.29 5.58
N ASN A 172 -10.49 -8.52 5.75
CA ASN A 172 -9.83 -8.35 7.05
C ASN A 172 -10.78 -7.81 8.13
N PHE A 173 -11.61 -6.83 7.78
CA PHE A 173 -12.62 -6.29 8.70
C PHE A 173 -13.55 -7.40 9.21
N TYR A 174 -14.13 -8.19 8.30
CA TYR A 174 -15.04 -9.26 8.71
C TYR A 174 -14.34 -10.41 9.43
N MET A 175 -13.14 -10.80 8.99
CA MET A 175 -12.35 -11.81 9.70
C MET A 175 -12.09 -11.38 11.14
N SER A 176 -11.62 -10.15 11.37
CA SER A 176 -11.36 -9.62 12.72
C SER A 176 -12.63 -9.38 13.54
N TYR A 177 -13.77 -9.11 12.88
CA TYR A 177 -15.06 -8.96 13.53
C TYR A 177 -15.55 -10.27 14.15
N PHE A 178 -15.44 -11.38 13.41
CA PHE A 178 -15.89 -12.70 13.88
C PHE A 178 -14.81 -13.42 14.72
N ASP A 179 -13.53 -13.15 14.45
CA ASP A 179 -12.43 -13.87 15.05
C ASP A 179 -11.15 -13.02 15.11
N ARG A 180 -10.79 -12.59 16.32
CA ARG A 180 -9.62 -11.75 16.58
C ARG A 180 -8.29 -12.47 16.37
N GLU A 181 -8.30 -13.80 16.37
CA GLU A 181 -7.11 -14.62 16.17
C GLU A 181 -6.83 -14.89 14.69
N THR A 182 -7.75 -14.53 13.78
CA THR A 182 -7.51 -14.69 12.34
C THR A 182 -6.47 -13.65 11.88
N PRO A 183 -5.31 -14.08 11.35
CA PRO A 183 -4.34 -13.17 10.75
C PRO A 183 -4.97 -12.36 9.61
N ALA A 184 -4.69 -11.06 9.60
CA ALA A 184 -5.09 -10.18 8.52
C ALA A 184 -4.18 -10.37 7.29
N ILE A 185 -4.77 -10.26 6.11
CA ILE A 185 -4.02 -10.10 4.85
C ILE A 185 -3.20 -8.82 4.97
N GLN A 186 -1.88 -8.92 4.81
CA GLN A 186 -0.99 -7.76 4.89
C GLN A 186 -1.10 -6.92 3.62
N ILE A 187 -1.54 -5.67 3.79
CA ILE A 187 -1.64 -4.68 2.72
C ILE A 187 -0.47 -3.72 2.87
N LEU A 188 0.44 -3.78 1.91
CA LEU A 188 1.62 -2.97 1.83
C LEU A 188 1.26 -1.60 1.28
N SER A 189 1.68 -0.55 1.97
CA SER A 189 1.60 0.79 1.42
C SER A 189 2.57 0.89 0.26
N SER A 190 2.05 1.29 -0.91
CA SER A 190 2.90 1.75 -2.01
C SER A 190 3.85 2.80 -1.43
N PRO A 191 5.15 2.81 -1.81
CA PRO A 191 6.00 3.92 -1.46
C PRO A 191 5.31 5.15 -2.03
N TYR A 192 4.76 6.00 -1.14
CA TYR A 192 4.45 7.36 -1.51
C TYR A 192 5.75 7.86 -2.11
N ASP A 193 5.72 8.27 -3.39
CA ASP A 193 6.74 9.13 -3.93
C ASP A 193 6.85 10.26 -2.91
N ARG A 194 7.93 10.25 -2.12
CA ARG A 194 8.25 11.37 -1.28
C ARG A 194 8.59 12.44 -2.28
N GLU A 195 7.59 13.20 -2.71
CA GLU A 195 7.82 14.46 -3.36
C GLU A 195 8.78 15.20 -2.43
N THR A 196 10.03 15.31 -2.86
CA THR A 196 11.01 16.14 -2.19
C THR A 196 10.54 17.56 -2.45
N PHE A 197 9.66 18.04 -1.58
CA PHE A 197 9.30 19.44 -1.56
C PHE A 197 10.56 20.20 -1.15
N ASN A 198 11.22 20.80 -2.14
CA ASN A 198 12.12 21.90 -1.86
C ASN A 198 11.21 23.02 -1.35
N LEU A 199 11.09 23.14 -0.02
CA LEU A 199 10.49 24.33 0.58
C LEU A 199 11.23 25.52 -0.01
N PRO A 200 10.56 26.44 -0.74
CA PRO A 200 11.24 27.58 -1.32
C PRO A 200 11.68 28.50 -0.19
N CYS A 201 12.91 28.31 0.30
CA CYS A 201 13.59 29.33 1.05
C CYS A 201 14.15 30.31 0.02
N TYR A 202 13.50 31.47 -0.12
CA TYR A 202 13.89 32.49 -1.10
C TYR A 202 15.32 33.04 -0.86
N SER A 203 15.90 32.81 0.31
CA SER A 203 17.31 33.06 0.59
C SER A 203 18.08 31.74 0.61
N LEU A 204 18.86 31.48 -0.44
CA LEU A 204 20.05 30.63 -0.29
C LEU A 204 20.87 31.22 0.86
N PHE A 205 21.35 30.36 1.76
CA PHE A 205 21.91 30.61 3.10
C PHE A 205 22.91 31.78 3.28
N ASP A 206 23.34 32.45 2.21
CA ASP A 206 24.44 33.40 2.21
C ASP A 206 24.03 34.88 2.26
N THR A 207 22.77 35.25 1.96
CA THR A 207 22.34 36.67 2.05
C THR A 207 20.91 36.85 2.58
N PHE A 208 20.76 37.68 3.61
CA PHE A 208 19.46 38.15 4.10
C PHE A 208 18.97 39.30 3.19
N PRO A 209 17.66 39.39 2.87
CA PRO A 209 17.15 40.45 2.00
C PRO A 209 17.40 41.84 2.60
N SER A 210 17.89 42.76 1.77
CA SER A 210 18.12 44.16 2.15
C SER A 210 16.82 44.99 2.24
N SER A 211 15.74 44.51 1.63
CA SER A 211 14.40 45.08 1.74
C SER A 211 13.33 43.97 1.76
N ILE A 212 12.28 44.18 2.55
CA ILE A 212 11.13 43.27 2.65
C ILE A 212 9.87 44.08 2.32
N ASN A 213 9.15 43.65 1.28
CA ASN A 213 7.84 44.21 0.95
C ASN A 213 6.77 43.37 1.65
N ALA A 214 6.14 43.93 2.67
CA ALA A 214 5.06 43.25 3.39
C ALA A 214 3.71 43.47 2.69
N THR A 215 2.94 42.39 2.60
CA THR A 215 1.49 42.43 2.32
C THR A 215 0.73 42.21 3.62
N ASP A 216 -0.52 42.69 3.68
CA ASP A 216 -1.37 42.46 4.84
C ASP A 216 -1.72 40.97 4.95
N ILE A 217 -1.39 40.35 6.08
CA ILE A 217 -1.72 38.96 6.40
C ILE A 217 -2.65 38.99 7.62
N ASP A 218 -3.68 38.14 7.62
CA ASP A 218 -4.63 38.02 8.72
C ASP A 218 -3.90 37.77 10.05
N SER A 219 -4.17 38.62 11.05
CA SER A 219 -3.50 38.58 12.35
C SER A 219 -3.72 37.28 13.11
N ILE A 220 -4.88 36.63 12.93
CA ILE A 220 -5.18 35.34 13.55
C ILE A 220 -4.29 34.26 12.95
N LEU A 221 -4.07 34.28 11.64
CA LEU A 221 -3.13 33.36 10.99
C LEU A 221 -1.69 33.59 11.47
N LEU A 222 -1.27 34.85 11.59
CA LEU A 222 0.05 35.18 12.10
C LEU A 222 0.26 34.69 13.54
N ASP A 223 -0.75 34.82 14.40
CA ASP A 223 -0.71 34.33 15.78
C ASP A 223 -0.58 32.81 15.82
N ILE A 224 -1.39 32.08 15.03
CA ILE A 224 -1.34 30.61 15.01
C ILE A 224 0.00 30.13 14.43
N ILE A 225 0.53 30.77 13.38
CA ILE A 225 1.85 30.46 12.80
C ILE A 225 2.96 30.69 13.82
N SER A 226 2.91 31.79 14.55
CA SER A 226 3.88 32.11 15.60
C SER A 226 3.88 31.05 16.70
N VAL A 227 2.69 30.64 17.16
CA VAL A 227 2.57 29.57 18.16
C VAL A 227 3.05 28.23 17.62
N ALA A 228 2.70 27.89 16.36
CA ALA A 228 3.12 26.64 15.72
C ALA A 228 4.66 26.53 15.61
N ASN A 229 5.32 27.60 15.18
CA ASN A 229 6.77 27.61 14.95
C ASN A 229 7.58 27.58 16.26
N ASN A 230 7.06 28.18 17.32
CA ASN A 230 7.73 28.27 18.62
C ASN A 230 7.43 27.08 19.56
N ASN A 231 6.48 26.20 19.20
CA ASN A 231 6.13 25.06 20.03
C ASN A 231 7.12 23.90 19.84
N SER A 232 7.66 23.38 20.95
CA SER A 232 8.61 22.25 20.94
C SER A 232 7.93 20.89 20.81
N ASP A 233 6.63 20.77 21.12
CA ASP A 233 5.86 19.52 21.02
C ASP A 233 5.40 19.30 19.56
N PRO A 234 5.86 18.24 18.88
CA PRO A 234 5.46 17.93 17.51
C PRO A 234 3.95 17.73 17.33
N ARG A 235 3.25 17.22 18.35
CA ARG A 235 1.80 16.97 18.30
C ARG A 235 1.02 18.27 18.34
N LEU A 236 1.40 19.19 19.23
CA LEU A 236 0.79 20.52 19.29
C LEU A 236 1.08 21.31 18.02
N ARG A 237 2.31 21.23 17.51
CA ARG A 237 2.67 21.86 16.22
C ARG A 237 1.82 21.35 15.07
N PHE A 238 1.56 20.03 14.99
CA PHE A 238 0.62 19.46 14.01
C PHE A 238 -0.79 20.03 14.15
N ILE A 239 -1.32 20.14 15.38
CA ILE A 239 -2.65 20.71 15.64
C ILE A 239 -2.73 22.17 15.16
N PHE A 240 -1.72 23.00 15.46
CA PHE A 240 -1.72 24.40 15.03
C PHE A 240 -1.63 24.55 13.50
N TYR A 241 -0.83 23.72 12.82
CA TYR A 241 -0.81 23.71 11.35
C TYR A 241 -2.15 23.26 10.74
N TYR A 242 -2.84 22.31 11.37
CA TYR A 242 -4.18 21.92 10.96
C TYR A 242 -5.19 23.06 11.15
N GLN A 243 -5.10 23.81 12.25
CA GLN A 243 -5.95 24.98 12.51
C GLN A 243 -5.73 26.11 11.49
N ILE A 244 -4.50 26.31 11.02
CA ILE A 244 -4.20 27.24 9.93
C ILE A 244 -4.95 26.83 8.66
N LEU A 245 -4.90 25.54 8.29
CA LEU A 245 -5.62 25.03 7.12
C LEU A 245 -7.13 25.15 7.27
N GLU A 246 -7.67 24.87 8.46
CA GLU A 246 -9.09 25.00 8.76
C GLU A 246 -9.55 26.45 8.65
N TYR A 247 -8.84 27.39 9.27
CA TYR A 247 -9.14 28.81 9.20
C TYR A 247 -9.06 29.33 7.77
N ALA A 248 -7.99 28.99 7.05
CA ALA A 248 -7.81 29.37 5.65
C ALA A 248 -8.95 28.83 4.77
N SER A 249 -9.28 27.55 4.93
CA SER A 249 -10.37 26.91 4.17
C SER A 249 -11.72 27.53 4.49
N TYR A 250 -12.02 27.80 5.76
CA TYR A 250 -13.34 28.30 6.15
C TYR A 250 -13.58 29.74 5.70
N TYR A 251 -12.58 30.62 5.82
CA TYR A 251 -12.74 32.05 5.58
C TYR A 251 -12.44 32.47 4.13
N PHE A 252 -11.45 31.86 3.48
CA PHE A 252 -11.07 32.24 2.11
C PHE A 252 -11.90 31.54 1.03
N LEU A 253 -12.46 30.33 1.26
CA LEU A 253 -13.47 29.77 0.34
C LEU A 253 -14.82 30.50 0.43
N LYS A 254 -15.14 31.08 1.61
CA LYS A 254 -16.37 31.87 1.79
C LYS A 254 -16.27 33.27 1.20
N SER A 255 -15.08 33.89 1.17
CA SER A 255 -14.91 35.24 0.58
C SER A 255 -15.23 35.25 -0.91
N ASP A 256 -14.79 34.26 -1.67
CA ASP A 256 -15.13 34.15 -3.11
C ASP A 256 -16.64 34.00 -3.36
N ILE A 257 -17.33 33.24 -2.50
CA ILE A 257 -18.79 33.11 -2.57
C ILE A 257 -19.46 34.43 -2.19
N LYS A 258 -18.95 35.13 -1.17
CA LYS A 258 -19.48 36.40 -0.69
C LYS A 258 -19.28 37.53 -1.70
N ASP A 259 -18.14 37.55 -2.39
CA ASP A 259 -17.85 38.52 -3.44
C ASP A 259 -18.67 38.26 -4.70
N LYS A 260 -18.89 36.98 -5.07
CA LYS A 260 -19.86 36.60 -6.12
C LYS A 260 -21.29 36.97 -5.74
N LEU A 261 -21.71 36.74 -4.50
CA LEU A 261 -23.04 37.13 -4.00
C LEU A 261 -23.23 38.65 -4.00
N ASN A 262 -22.22 39.40 -3.55
CA ASN A 262 -22.23 40.87 -3.58
C ASN A 262 -22.26 41.40 -5.02
N TYR A 263 -21.56 40.73 -5.95
CA TYR A 263 -21.62 41.06 -7.37
C TYR A 263 -23.01 40.82 -7.96
N ILE A 264 -23.63 39.65 -7.71
CA ILE A 264 -24.99 39.33 -8.15
C ILE A 264 -26.03 40.27 -7.54
N LEU A 265 -25.92 40.59 -6.24
CA LEU A 265 -26.81 41.54 -5.56
C LEU A 265 -26.68 42.96 -6.11
N ARG A 266 -25.46 43.38 -6.48
CA ARG A 266 -25.24 44.66 -7.17
C ARG A 266 -25.88 44.65 -8.56
N ASP A 267 -25.69 43.59 -9.33
CA ASP A 267 -26.24 43.47 -10.70
C ASP A 267 -27.78 43.46 -10.72
N LEU A 268 -28.40 42.78 -9.75
CA LEU A 268 -29.85 42.82 -9.52
C LEU A 268 -30.37 44.24 -9.18
N MET A 269 -29.62 45.02 -8.40
CA MET A 269 -29.95 46.43 -8.11
C MET A 269 -29.76 47.36 -9.32
N PHE A 270 -28.82 47.06 -10.22
CA PHE A 270 -28.66 47.80 -11.47
C PHE A 270 -29.83 47.56 -12.43
N LEU A 271 -30.36 46.33 -12.49
CA LEU A 271 -31.54 45.98 -13.30
C LEU A 271 -32.85 46.60 -12.79
N SER A 272 -33.02 46.80 -11.47
CA SER A 272 -34.19 47.50 -10.93
C SER A 272 -34.19 49.00 -11.24
N ASN A 273 -33.02 49.62 -11.39
CA ASN A 273 -32.89 51.05 -11.68
C ASN A 273 -33.00 51.40 -13.17
N GLN A 274 -32.93 50.43 -14.09
CA GLN A 274 -33.14 50.67 -15.53
C GLN A 274 -34.62 50.59 -15.98
N LYS A 275 -35.55 50.12 -15.14
CA LYS A 275 -36.99 50.05 -15.47
C LYS A 275 -37.82 51.27 -15.06
N ILE A 276 -37.23 52.30 -14.44
CA ILE A 276 -37.98 53.47 -13.93
C ILE A 276 -37.87 54.70 -14.86
N THR A 277 -37.07 54.65 -15.93
CA THR A 277 -36.92 55.80 -16.85
C THR A 277 -37.52 55.53 -18.23
N LEU A 278 -38.81 55.25 -18.32
CA LEU A 278 -39.55 55.32 -19.59
C LEU A 278 -41.02 55.76 -19.35
N LYS A 279 -41.33 56.94 -19.88
CA LYS A 279 -42.63 57.62 -20.08
C LYS A 279 -43.23 58.39 -18.89
N ALA A 280 -42.95 59.69 -18.88
CA ALA A 280 -43.99 60.71 -18.94
C ALA A 280 -43.67 61.60 -20.16
#